data_AF-A0A383AEU4-F1
#
_entry.id   AF-A0A383AEU4-F1
#
_cell.length_a   1.000
_cell.length_b   1.000
_cell.length_c   1.000
_cell.angle_alpha   90.00
_cell.angle_beta   90.00
_cell.angle_gamma   90.00
#
_symmetry.space_group_name_H-M   'P 1'
#
loop_
_entity.id
_entity.type
_entity.pdbx_description
1 polymer ?
#
loop_
_entity_poly.entity_id
_entity_poly.type
_entity_poly.pdbx_seq_one_letter_code
_entity_poly.pdbx_strand_id
1 'polypeptide(L)'
;LIAIIVYFRNDLFHFIKNRIFLIKILVGTVPIIPVGYILYQTKLIDQLRNLEVIGWMSLIFGILLYVSDKSKVTKKIDTEFTNKSAVFIGLFQVLALIPGVSRSGITITAGRMLGFDRFDSTKISFFLSIPTLAAASVIGIYNVYREGSAELNFLAIIAVIFSFIFSYVTIALFFKFIKKFSLNMFIIYRIILSLFILGIVYL
;
A
#
# COMPACT_ATOMS: atom_id res chain seq x y z
N LEU A 1 5.68 -8.11 -2.32
CA LEU A 1 5.58 -8.81 -1.01
C LEU A 1 6.94 -9.30 -0.51
N ILE A 2 7.61 -10.22 -1.24
CA ILE A 2 8.88 -10.84 -0.81
C ILE A 2 9.94 -9.79 -0.45
N ALA A 3 10.10 -8.74 -1.27
CA ALA A 3 11.05 -7.66 -1.01
C ALA A 3 10.83 -6.96 0.34
N ILE A 4 9.56 -6.76 0.75
CA ILE A 4 9.20 -6.16 2.03
C ILE A 4 9.62 -7.09 3.17
N ILE A 5 9.30 -8.38 3.07
CA ILE A 5 9.65 -9.39 4.07
C ILE A 5 11.17 -9.46 4.24
N VAL A 6 11.93 -9.51 3.14
CA VAL A 6 13.39 -9.61 3.15
C VAL A 6 14.04 -8.32 3.70
N TYR A 7 13.55 -7.15 3.29
CA TYR A 7 14.08 -5.87 3.74
C TYR A 7 13.85 -5.67 5.25
N PHE A 8 12.63 -5.95 5.73
CA PHE A 8 12.24 -5.81 7.14
C PHE A 8 12.44 -7.07 7.96
N ARG A 9 13.22 -8.06 7.52
CA ARG A 9 13.33 -9.35 8.20
C ARG A 9 13.69 -9.21 9.68
N ASN A 10 14.61 -8.31 10.02
CA ASN A 10 15.06 -8.10 11.39
C ASN A 10 13.93 -7.47 12.25
N ASP A 11 13.24 -6.46 11.73
CA ASP A 11 12.07 -5.87 12.38
C ASP A 11 10.97 -6.91 12.59
N LEU A 12 10.68 -7.73 11.56
CA LEU A 12 9.67 -8.79 11.62
C LEU A 12 10.03 -9.87 12.64
N PHE A 13 11.29 -10.31 12.69
CA PHE A 13 11.76 -11.25 13.72
C PHE A 13 11.58 -10.66 15.13
N HIS A 14 11.87 -9.37 15.31
CA HIS A 14 11.63 -8.68 16.58
C HIS A 14 10.14 -8.59 16.92
N PHE A 15 9.26 -8.30 15.95
CA PHE A 15 7.82 -8.22 16.18
C PHE A 15 7.13 -9.57 16.36
N ILE A 16 7.64 -10.65 15.78
CA ILE A 16 7.13 -11.99 16.08
C ILE A 16 7.40 -12.33 17.55
N LYS A 17 8.53 -11.86 18.10
CA LYS A 17 8.80 -11.93 19.54
C LYS A 17 7.90 -10.96 20.34
N ASN A 18 7.65 -9.76 19.83
CA ASN A 18 6.70 -8.78 20.39
C ASN A 18 5.29 -8.93 19.80
N ARG A 19 4.57 -9.96 20.28
CA ARG A 19 3.22 -10.34 19.78
C ARG A 19 2.23 -9.16 19.69
N ILE A 20 2.37 -8.14 20.53
CA ILE A 20 1.45 -6.99 20.55
C ILE A 20 1.53 -6.18 19.25
N PHE A 21 2.74 -5.97 18.69
CA PHE A 21 2.88 -5.24 17.43
C PHE A 21 2.26 -6.02 16.27
N LEU A 22 2.50 -7.33 16.22
CA LEU A 22 1.91 -8.20 15.20
C LEU A 22 0.37 -8.19 15.26
N ILE A 23 -0.22 -8.24 16.46
CA ILE A 23 -1.68 -8.15 16.64
C ILE A 23 -2.22 -6.84 16.06
N LYS A 24 -1.56 -5.71 16.32
CA LYS A 24 -1.97 -4.41 15.75
C LYS A 24 -1.99 -4.43 14.22
N ILE A 25 -0.98 -5.02 13.58
CA ILE A 25 -0.92 -5.16 12.11
C ILE A 25 -2.06 -6.04 11.59
N LEU A 26 -2.33 -7.17 12.25
CA LEU A 26 -3.43 -8.06 11.87
C LEU A 26 -4.78 -7.35 12.01
N VAL A 27 -5.03 -6.72 13.16
CA VAL A 27 -6.25 -5.95 13.44
C VAL A 27 -6.44 -4.81 12.43
N GLY A 28 -5.38 -4.07 12.10
CA GLY A 28 -5.44 -3.02 11.08
C GLY A 28 -5.66 -3.57 9.66
N THR A 29 -5.41 -4.86 9.41
CA THR A 29 -5.68 -5.48 8.11
C THR A 29 -7.12 -5.98 8.00
N VAL A 30 -7.77 -6.34 9.10
CA VAL A 30 -9.13 -6.90 9.10
C VAL A 30 -10.13 -6.08 8.24
N PRO A 31 -10.19 -4.73 8.30
CA PRO A 31 -11.20 -3.97 7.56
C PRO A 31 -11.19 -4.16 6.04
N ILE A 32 -10.02 -4.39 5.41
CA ILE A 32 -9.93 -4.54 3.95
C ILE A 32 -10.44 -5.89 3.46
N ILE A 33 -10.39 -6.93 4.31
CA ILE A 33 -10.70 -8.30 3.93
C ILE A 33 -12.16 -8.48 3.49
N PRO A 34 -13.20 -8.13 4.29
CA PRO A 34 -14.58 -8.34 3.89
C PRO A 34 -14.94 -7.49 2.67
N VAL A 35 -14.48 -6.24 2.61
CA VAL A 35 -14.77 -5.35 1.47
C VAL A 35 -14.09 -5.85 0.19
N GLY A 36 -12.82 -6.27 0.28
CA GLY A 36 -12.10 -6.86 -0.84
C GLY A 36 -12.76 -8.14 -1.34
N TYR A 37 -13.22 -9.00 -0.43
CA TYR A 37 -13.95 -10.22 -0.79
C TYR A 37 -15.28 -9.91 -1.49
N ILE A 38 -16.08 -8.97 -0.97
CA ILE A 38 -17.34 -8.55 -1.59
C ILE A 38 -17.10 -8.01 -2.99
N LEU A 39 -16.12 -7.12 -3.17
CA LEU A 39 -15.81 -6.54 -4.48
C LEU A 39 -15.31 -7.57 -5.49
N TYR A 40 -14.57 -8.59 -5.02
CA TYR A 40 -14.12 -9.70 -5.85
C TYR A 40 -15.30 -10.58 -6.30
N GLN A 41 -16.18 -10.97 -5.37
CA GLN A 41 -17.35 -11.81 -5.69
C GLN A 41 -18.36 -11.12 -6.61
N THR A 42 -18.56 -9.81 -6.42
CA THR A 42 -19.49 -9.00 -7.22
C THR A 42 -18.92 -8.55 -8.57
N LYS A 43 -17.62 -8.81 -8.84
CA LYS A 43 -16.87 -8.30 -10.02
C LYS A 43 -16.89 -6.78 -10.17
N LEU A 44 -17.23 -6.06 -9.10
CA LEU A 44 -17.34 -4.60 -9.11
C LEU A 44 -15.96 -3.94 -9.27
N ILE A 45 -14.89 -4.63 -8.85
CA ILE A 45 -13.50 -4.24 -9.15
C ILE A 45 -13.26 -4.06 -10.65
N ASP A 46 -13.83 -4.91 -11.51
CA ASP A 46 -13.60 -4.82 -12.96
C ASP A 46 -14.30 -3.60 -13.56
N GLN A 47 -15.46 -3.21 -13.02
CA GLN A 47 -16.17 -1.99 -13.42
C GLN A 47 -15.44 -0.72 -12.99
N LEU A 48 -14.80 -0.74 -11.82
CA LEU A 48 -14.00 0.38 -11.30
C LEU A 48 -12.65 0.53 -12.02
N ARG A 49 -12.20 -0.49 -12.75
CA ARG A 49 -10.91 -0.51 -13.46
C ARG A 49 -10.99 0.18 -14.82
N ASN A 50 -11.21 1.48 -14.79
CA ASN A 50 -11.14 2.33 -15.98
C ASN A 50 -10.22 3.55 -15.74
N LEU A 51 -9.75 4.15 -16.85
CA LEU A 51 -8.78 5.24 -16.81
C LEU A 51 -9.34 6.49 -16.12
N GLU A 52 -10.63 6.77 -16.27
CA GLU A 52 -11.30 7.91 -15.63
C GLU A 52 -11.23 7.81 -14.10
N VAL A 53 -11.62 6.66 -13.54
CA VAL A 53 -11.54 6.39 -12.09
C VAL A 53 -10.09 6.47 -11.62
N ILE A 54 -9.14 5.85 -12.34
CA ILE A 54 -7.71 5.89 -11.98
C ILE A 54 -7.19 7.32 -11.94
N GLY A 55 -7.53 8.14 -12.94
CA GLY A 55 -7.15 9.55 -13.03
C GLY A 55 -7.69 10.35 -11.84
N TRP A 56 -9.01 10.34 -11.62
CA TRP A 56 -9.65 11.09 -10.54
C TRP A 56 -9.18 10.65 -9.16
N MET A 57 -9.12 9.34 -8.91
CA MET A 57 -8.66 8.83 -7.61
C MET A 57 -7.19 9.14 -7.37
N SER A 58 -6.34 9.09 -8.40
CA SER A 58 -4.94 9.48 -8.25
C SER A 58 -4.78 10.96 -7.90
N LEU A 59 -5.59 11.84 -8.51
CA LEU A 59 -5.61 13.28 -8.23
C LEU A 59 -6.09 13.58 -6.81
N ILE A 60 -7.29 13.11 -6.46
CA ILE A 60 -7.94 13.38 -5.16
C ILE A 60 -7.05 12.89 -4.01
N PHE A 61 -6.56 11.66 -4.10
CA PHE A 61 -5.73 11.08 -3.04
C PHE A 61 -4.28 11.57 -3.08
N GLY A 62 -3.80 12.12 -4.20
CA GLY A 62 -2.57 12.91 -4.26
C GLY A 62 -2.68 14.21 -3.45
N ILE A 63 -3.79 14.93 -3.61
CA ILE A 63 -4.11 16.14 -2.83
C ILE A 63 -4.30 15.78 -1.35
N LEU A 64 -5.02 14.71 -1.04
CA LEU A 64 -5.22 14.28 0.35
C LEU A 64 -3.87 13.94 1.03
N LEU A 65 -2.96 13.28 0.31
CA LEU A 65 -1.61 13.02 0.79
C LEU A 65 -0.87 14.34 1.09
N TYR A 66 -0.97 15.34 0.21
CA TYR A 66 -0.39 16.67 0.43
C TYR A 66 -0.91 17.35 1.70
N VAL A 67 -2.22 17.32 1.92
CA VAL A 67 -2.82 17.91 3.14
C VAL A 67 -2.31 17.17 4.38
N SER A 68 -2.32 15.83 4.35
CA SER A 68 -1.86 15.03 5.50
C SER A 68 -0.37 15.20 5.79
N ASP A 69 0.47 15.43 4.78
CA ASP A 69 1.91 15.54 4.99
C ASP A 69 2.30 16.78 5.81
N LYS A 70 1.39 17.76 5.91
CA LYS A 70 1.50 18.96 6.75
C LYS A 70 1.11 18.74 8.22
N SER A 71 0.58 17.57 8.59
CA SER A 71 0.20 17.28 9.98
C SER A 71 1.39 17.36 10.93
N LYS A 72 1.19 17.91 12.14
CA LYS A 72 2.24 17.96 13.17
C LYS A 72 2.67 16.54 13.56
N VAL A 73 3.95 16.38 13.87
CA VAL A 73 4.46 15.11 14.39
C VAL A 73 4.27 15.09 15.91
N THR A 74 3.41 14.20 16.39
CA THR A 74 3.07 14.07 17.81
C THR A 74 3.16 12.64 18.32
N LYS A 75 3.41 11.67 17.43
CA LYS A 75 3.44 10.24 17.76
C LYS A 75 4.70 9.56 17.22
N LYS A 76 5.16 8.55 17.96
CA LYS A 76 6.22 7.62 17.55
C LYS A 76 5.66 6.21 17.47
N ILE A 77 6.10 5.44 16.48
CA ILE A 77 5.61 4.08 16.24
C ILE A 77 5.81 3.16 17.46
N ASP A 78 6.95 3.28 18.14
CA ASP A 78 7.33 2.37 19.23
C ASP A 78 6.46 2.51 20.48
N THR A 79 5.94 3.72 20.74
CA THR A 79 5.14 4.02 21.95
C THR A 79 3.66 4.27 21.66
N GLU A 80 3.33 4.93 20.54
CA GLU A 80 1.99 5.47 20.26
C GLU A 80 1.21 4.71 19.18
N PHE A 81 1.77 3.64 18.61
CA PHE A 81 1.03 2.79 17.68
C PHE A 81 0.07 1.88 18.46
N THR A 82 -1.17 2.33 18.67
CA THR A 82 -2.22 1.59 19.39
C THR A 82 -3.13 0.79 18.45
N ASN A 83 -3.97 -0.09 18.99
CA ASN A 83 -5.01 -0.78 18.20
C ASN A 83 -5.96 0.22 17.52
N LYS A 84 -6.30 1.33 18.18
CA LYS A 84 -7.12 2.40 17.60
C LYS A 84 -6.45 3.02 16.38
N SER A 85 -5.14 3.32 16.49
CA SER A 85 -4.35 3.80 15.35
C SER A 85 -4.34 2.78 14.20
N ALA A 86 -4.16 1.50 14.50
CA ALA A 86 -4.13 0.44 13.50
C ALA A 86 -5.47 0.27 12.76
N VAL A 87 -6.60 0.23 13.48
CA VAL A 87 -7.94 0.16 12.88
C VAL A 87 -8.23 1.39 12.03
N PHE A 88 -7.88 2.60 12.49
CA PHE A 88 -8.07 3.82 11.72
C PHE A 88 -7.32 3.78 10.39
N ILE A 89 -6.04 3.39 10.39
CA ILE A 89 -5.26 3.24 9.16
C ILE A 89 -5.82 2.11 8.30
N GLY A 90 -6.32 1.03 8.92
CA GLY A 90 -6.99 -0.08 8.24
C GLY A 90 -8.25 0.30 7.49
N LEU A 91 -9.09 1.15 8.09
CA LEU A 91 -10.29 1.70 7.45
C LEU A 91 -9.92 2.55 6.22
N PHE A 92 -8.89 3.39 6.34
CA PHE A 92 -8.34 4.12 5.19
C PHE A 92 -7.77 3.19 4.13
N GLN A 93 -7.17 2.06 4.52
CA GLN A 93 -6.65 1.06 3.59
C GLN A 93 -7.76 0.45 2.71
N VAL A 94 -9.01 0.38 3.19
CA VAL A 94 -10.15 -0.09 2.39
C VAL A 94 -10.31 0.72 1.10
N LEU A 95 -10.07 2.04 1.16
CA LEU A 95 -10.14 2.92 -0.02
C LEU A 95 -9.14 2.52 -1.10
N ALA A 96 -8.06 1.81 -0.74
CA ALA A 96 -7.07 1.32 -1.70
C ALA A 96 -7.61 0.25 -2.66
N LEU A 97 -8.80 -0.31 -2.40
CA LEU A 97 -9.49 -1.23 -3.31
C LEU A 97 -10.01 -0.51 -4.56
N ILE A 98 -10.18 0.83 -4.49
CA ILE A 98 -10.56 1.63 -5.66
C ILE A 98 -9.29 1.92 -6.50
N PRO A 99 -9.28 1.58 -7.81
CA PRO A 99 -8.15 1.85 -8.68
C PRO A 99 -7.74 3.33 -8.67
N GLY A 100 -6.43 3.59 -8.58
CA GLY A 100 -5.85 4.95 -8.53
C GLY A 100 -5.60 5.53 -7.13
N VAL A 101 -6.21 5.00 -6.06
CA VAL A 101 -6.06 5.54 -4.69
C VAL A 101 -4.64 5.38 -4.11
N SER A 102 -3.89 4.37 -4.57
CA SER A 102 -2.57 3.97 -4.04
C SER A 102 -2.62 3.51 -2.57
N ARG A 103 -2.42 2.20 -2.35
CA ARG A 103 -2.45 1.58 -1.03
C ARG A 103 -1.44 2.18 -0.06
N SER A 104 -0.18 2.32 -0.48
CA SER A 104 0.85 2.94 0.35
C SER A 104 0.53 4.42 0.60
N GLY A 105 0.07 5.13 -0.42
CA GLY A 105 -0.33 6.54 -0.31
C GLY A 105 -1.40 6.74 0.76
N ILE A 106 -2.53 6.02 0.69
CA ILE A 106 -3.65 6.24 1.61
C ILE A 106 -3.36 5.81 3.05
N THR A 107 -2.54 4.77 3.23
CA THR A 107 -2.13 4.33 4.57
C THR A 107 -1.08 5.26 5.20
N ILE A 108 -0.17 5.81 4.39
CA ILE A 108 0.74 6.88 4.82
C ILE A 108 -0.05 8.14 5.18
N THR A 109 -1.01 8.56 4.34
CA THR A 109 -1.91 9.67 4.61
C THR A 109 -2.58 9.52 5.99
N ALA A 110 -3.18 8.36 6.26
CA ALA A 110 -3.83 8.08 7.53
C ALA A 110 -2.85 8.12 8.72
N GLY A 111 -1.65 7.55 8.54
CA GLY A 111 -0.58 7.62 9.55
C GLY A 111 -0.16 9.07 9.87
N ARG A 112 0.00 9.89 8.82
CA ARG A 112 0.33 11.31 8.98
C ARG A 112 -0.79 12.09 9.66
N MET A 113 -2.05 11.85 9.30
CA MET A 113 -3.23 12.45 9.96
C MET A 113 -3.29 12.10 11.46
N LEU A 114 -2.86 10.90 11.84
CA LEU A 114 -2.78 10.50 13.26
C LEU A 114 -1.61 11.12 14.02
N GLY A 115 -0.68 11.80 13.34
CA GLY A 115 0.47 12.47 13.93
C GLY A 115 1.78 11.67 13.93
N PHE A 116 1.85 10.51 13.27
CA PHE A 116 3.12 9.80 13.07
C PHE A 116 3.97 10.53 12.04
N ASP A 117 5.30 10.53 12.18
CA ASP A 117 6.17 11.10 11.16
C ASP A 117 6.12 10.29 9.84
N ARG A 118 6.79 10.79 8.79
CA ARG A 118 6.78 10.16 7.46
C ARG A 118 7.42 8.78 7.47
N PHE A 119 8.49 8.61 8.24
CA PHE A 119 9.22 7.35 8.33
C PHE A 119 8.35 6.29 9.02
N ASP A 120 7.77 6.64 10.16
CA ASP A 120 6.90 5.76 10.94
C ASP A 120 5.60 5.43 10.18
N SER A 121 4.97 6.42 9.55
CA SER A 121 3.78 6.21 8.70
C SER A 121 4.08 5.26 7.55
N THR A 122 5.25 5.42 6.92
CA THR A 122 5.71 4.51 5.87
C THR A 122 5.97 3.11 6.43
N LYS A 123 6.64 3.00 7.57
CA LYS A 123 6.92 1.71 8.22
C LYS A 123 5.62 0.95 8.56
N ILE A 124 4.63 1.63 9.16
CA ILE A 124 3.29 1.07 9.43
C ILE A 124 2.62 0.63 8.12
N SER A 125 2.62 1.48 7.10
CA SER A 125 2.05 1.16 5.78
C SER A 125 2.67 -0.11 5.19
N PHE A 126 3.99 -0.25 5.24
CA PHE A 126 4.68 -1.43 4.73
C PHE A 126 4.34 -2.69 5.52
N PHE A 127 4.19 -2.63 6.85
CA PHE A 127 3.78 -3.79 7.64
C PHE A 127 2.33 -4.21 7.40
N LEU A 128 1.38 -3.27 7.35
CA LEU A 128 -0.03 -3.57 7.00
C LEU A 128 -0.15 -4.19 5.60
N SER A 129 0.78 -3.88 4.71
CA SER A 129 0.81 -4.45 3.38
C SER A 129 1.15 -5.93 3.33
N ILE A 130 1.90 -6.45 4.31
CA ILE A 130 2.35 -7.84 4.27
C ILE A 130 1.16 -8.81 4.24
N PRO A 131 0.23 -8.81 5.22
CA PRO A 131 -0.93 -9.70 5.16
C PRO A 131 -1.84 -9.40 3.97
N THR A 132 -2.04 -8.12 3.64
CA THR A 132 -2.88 -7.69 2.51
C THR A 132 -2.36 -8.22 1.16
N LEU A 133 -1.06 -8.03 0.89
CA LEU A 133 -0.42 -8.50 -0.33
C LEU A 133 -0.25 -10.01 -0.33
N ALA A 134 -0.07 -10.66 0.83
CA ALA A 134 -0.04 -12.12 0.92
C ALA A 134 -1.37 -12.72 0.44
N ALA A 135 -2.50 -12.21 0.92
CA ALA A 135 -3.81 -12.64 0.46
C ALA A 135 -3.99 -12.45 -1.06
N ALA A 136 -3.62 -11.28 -1.59
CA ALA A 136 -3.68 -11.00 -3.03
C ALA A 136 -2.74 -11.91 -3.84
N SER A 137 -1.53 -12.19 -3.35
CA SER A 137 -0.57 -13.07 -4.00
C SER A 137 -1.05 -14.52 -4.07
N VAL A 138 -1.73 -15.03 -3.04
CA VAL A 138 -2.31 -16.38 -3.06
C VAL A 138 -3.34 -16.50 -4.19
N ILE A 139 -4.24 -15.52 -4.33
CA ILE A 139 -5.22 -15.49 -5.42
C ILE A 139 -4.52 -15.40 -6.78
N GLY A 140 -3.51 -14.53 -6.91
CA GLY A 140 -2.75 -14.38 -8.16
C GLY A 140 -2.04 -15.65 -8.60
N ILE A 141 -1.36 -16.34 -7.67
CA ILE A 141 -0.68 -17.61 -7.94
C ILE A 141 -1.70 -18.68 -8.35
N TYR A 142 -2.83 -18.76 -7.64
CA TYR A 142 -3.89 -19.70 -7.96
C TYR A 142 -4.46 -19.48 -9.37
N ASN A 143 -4.69 -18.22 -9.75
CA ASN A 143 -5.21 -17.88 -11.08
C ASN A 143 -4.24 -18.28 -12.19
N VAL A 144 -2.95 -17.91 -12.06
CA VAL A 144 -1.91 -18.27 -13.04
C VAL A 144 -1.76 -19.79 -13.16
N TYR A 145 -1.73 -20.50 -12.02
CA TYR A 145 -1.65 -21.96 -12.01
C TYR A 145 -2.86 -22.61 -12.70
N ARG A 146 -4.07 -22.08 -12.47
CA ARG A 146 -5.31 -22.60 -13.05
C ARG A 146 -5.43 -22.44 -14.55
N GLU A 147 -4.73 -21.47 -15.14
CA GLU A 147 -4.69 -21.34 -16.60
C GLU A 147 -3.95 -22.51 -17.26
N GLY A 148 -3.14 -23.28 -16.52
CA GLY A 148 -2.50 -24.51 -17.00
C GLY A 148 -1.41 -24.29 -18.06
N SER A 149 -1.04 -23.04 -18.35
CA SER A 149 -0.02 -22.70 -19.34
C SER A 149 1.39 -22.71 -18.72
N ALA A 150 2.24 -23.61 -19.23
CA ALA A 150 3.65 -23.69 -18.81
C ALA A 150 4.43 -22.41 -19.15
N GLU A 151 4.13 -21.80 -20.31
CA GLU A 151 4.72 -20.53 -20.74
C GLU A 151 4.34 -19.39 -19.79
N LEU A 152 3.06 -19.29 -19.43
CA LEU A 152 2.60 -18.27 -18.49
C LEU A 152 3.23 -18.45 -17.11
N ASN A 153 3.34 -19.69 -16.62
CA ASN A 153 4.00 -19.99 -15.36
C ASN A 153 5.47 -19.55 -15.38
N PHE A 154 6.19 -19.81 -16.48
CA PHE A 154 7.57 -19.38 -16.65
C PHE A 154 7.70 -17.85 -16.65
N LEU A 155 6.85 -17.14 -17.41
CA LEU A 155 6.82 -15.69 -17.43
C LEU A 155 6.46 -15.08 -16.07
N ALA A 156 5.54 -15.71 -15.34
CA ALA A 156 5.15 -15.27 -14.00
C ALA A 156 6.33 -15.37 -13.01
N ILE A 157 7.13 -16.44 -13.07
CA ILE A 157 8.33 -16.60 -12.24
C ILE A 157 9.34 -15.49 -12.54
N ILE A 158 9.60 -15.22 -13.83
CA ILE A 158 10.49 -14.14 -14.25
C ILE A 158 9.98 -12.79 -13.72
N ALA A 159 8.68 -12.51 -13.86
CA ALA A 159 8.06 -11.29 -13.36
C ALA A 159 8.20 -11.15 -11.83
N VAL A 160 8.06 -12.24 -11.07
CA VAL A 160 8.27 -12.24 -9.62
C VAL A 160 9.73 -11.92 -9.25
N ILE A 161 10.70 -12.49 -9.96
CA ILE A 161 12.14 -12.25 -9.71
C ILE A 161 12.49 -10.77 -9.97
N PHE A 162 12.12 -10.24 -11.13
CA PHE A 162 12.39 -8.84 -11.45
C PHE A 162 11.64 -7.88 -10.51
N SER A 163 10.35 -8.16 -10.24
CA SER A 163 9.56 -7.38 -9.28
C SER A 163 10.20 -7.38 -7.90
N PHE A 164 10.75 -8.51 -7.44
CA PHE A 164 11.49 -8.59 -6.18
C PHE A 164 12.74 -7.69 -6.19
N ILE A 165 13.59 -7.79 -7.21
CA ILE A 165 14.85 -7.03 -7.30
C ILE A 165 14.54 -5.52 -7.31
N PHE A 166 13.68 -5.06 -8.22
CA PHE A 166 13.36 -3.64 -8.34
C PHE A 166 12.60 -3.12 -7.11
N SER A 167 11.69 -3.90 -6.53
CA SER A 167 11.02 -3.51 -5.29
C SER A 167 12.01 -3.39 -4.13
N TYR A 168 12.96 -4.31 -3.99
CA TYR A 168 13.95 -4.26 -2.91
C TYR A 168 14.82 -3.00 -3.01
N VAL A 169 15.34 -2.71 -4.21
CA VAL A 169 16.12 -1.49 -4.48
C VAL A 169 15.28 -0.25 -4.19
N THR A 170 14.03 -0.22 -4.68
CA THR A 170 13.11 0.90 -4.46
C THR A 170 12.84 1.13 -2.99
N ILE A 171 12.57 0.08 -2.20
CA ILE A 171 12.36 0.18 -0.75
C ILE A 171 13.60 0.74 -0.06
N ALA A 172 14.78 0.21 -0.40
CA ALA A 172 16.04 0.65 0.20
C ALA A 172 16.32 2.14 -0.08
N LEU A 173 16.06 2.61 -1.29
CA LEU A 173 16.21 4.02 -1.66
C LEU A 173 15.12 4.88 -1.02
N PHE A 174 13.87 4.42 -1.02
CA PHE A 174 12.73 5.15 -0.48
C PHE A 174 12.87 5.37 1.04
N PHE A 175 13.30 4.37 1.80
CA PHE A 175 13.52 4.51 3.24
C PHE A 175 14.72 5.42 3.56
N LYS A 176 15.71 5.55 2.67
CA LYS A 176 16.77 6.56 2.79
C LYS A 176 16.22 7.96 2.48
N PHE A 177 15.38 8.08 1.45
CA PHE A 177 14.77 9.33 1.03
C PHE A 177 13.83 9.91 2.10
N ILE A 178 12.91 9.10 2.62
CA ILE A 178 11.82 9.57 3.49
C ILE A 178 12.30 10.05 4.87
N LYS A 179 13.52 9.67 5.27
CA LYS A 179 14.18 10.19 6.48
C LYS A 179 14.61 11.65 6.33
N LYS A 180 14.83 12.12 5.10
CA LYS A 180 15.41 13.45 4.81
C LYS A 180 14.45 14.38 4.08
N PHE A 181 13.52 13.85 3.30
CA PHE A 181 12.71 14.63 2.37
C PHE A 181 11.21 14.49 2.65
N SER A 182 10.42 15.46 2.16
CA SER A 182 8.96 15.41 2.19
C SER A 182 8.39 14.50 1.10
N LEU A 183 7.07 14.24 1.17
CA LEU A 183 6.38 13.44 0.15
C LEU A 183 6.03 14.25 -1.11
N ASN A 184 6.43 15.52 -1.18
CA ASN A 184 6.04 16.45 -2.26
C ASN A 184 6.37 15.92 -3.65
N MET A 185 7.52 15.27 -3.83
CA MET A 185 7.90 14.71 -5.14
C MET A 185 6.87 13.68 -5.63
N PHE A 186 6.38 12.81 -4.75
CA PHE A 186 5.38 11.80 -5.07
C PHE A 186 4.00 12.42 -5.33
N ILE A 187 3.66 13.47 -4.58
CA ILE A 187 2.42 14.23 -4.75
C ILE A 187 2.41 14.91 -6.13
N ILE A 188 3.47 15.62 -6.49
CA ILE A 188 3.61 16.29 -7.79
C ILE A 188 3.52 15.28 -8.92
N TYR A 189 4.23 14.15 -8.80
CA TYR A 189 4.14 13.05 -9.75
C TYR A 189 2.69 12.56 -9.93
N ARG A 190 1.96 12.33 -8.83
CA ARG A 190 0.56 11.89 -8.90
C ARG A 190 -0.36 12.92 -9.56
N ILE A 191 -0.17 14.21 -9.28
CA ILE A 191 -0.95 15.29 -9.89
C ILE A 191 -0.67 15.34 -11.40
N ILE A 192 0.59 15.35 -11.82
CA ILE A 192 0.95 15.38 -13.24
C ILE A 192 0.40 14.14 -13.97
N LEU A 193 0.62 12.95 -13.40
CA LEU A 193 0.14 11.69 -14.00
C LEU A 193 -1.38 11.66 -14.11
N SER A 194 -2.10 12.11 -13.07
CA SER A 194 -3.57 12.13 -13.10
C SER A 194 -4.12 13.12 -14.11
N LEU A 195 -3.55 14.33 -14.21
CA LEU A 195 -3.94 15.30 -15.23
C LEU A 195 -3.67 14.78 -16.64
N PHE A 196 -2.55 14.09 -16.86
CA PHE A 196 -2.26 13.44 -18.13
C PHE A 196 -3.28 12.36 -18.48
N ILE A 197 -3.62 11.46 -17.54
CA ILE A 197 -4.62 10.40 -17.75
C ILE A 197 -5.99 11.01 -18.04
N LEU A 198 -6.44 12.00 -17.25
CA LEU A 198 -7.73 12.65 -17.47
C LEU A 198 -7.76 13.44 -18.79
N GLY A 199 -6.63 14.03 -19.19
CA GLY A 199 -6.49 14.65 -20.50
C GLY A 199 -6.74 13.64 -21.63
N ILE A 200 -6.17 12.44 -21.55
CA ILE A 200 -6.44 11.37 -22.54
C ILE A 200 -7.90 10.91 -22.50
N VAL A 201 -8.52 10.86 -21.33
CA VAL A 201 -9.91 10.38 -21.16
C VAL A 201 -10.93 11.34 -21.76
N TYR A 202 -10.69 12.65 -21.69
CA TYR A 202 -11.65 13.69 -22.10
C TYR A 202 -11.29 14.42 -23.41
N LEU A 203 -10.22 14.01 -24.10
CA LEU A 203 -9.89 14.42 -25.47
C LEU A 203 -10.42 13.40 -26.48
#